data_AF-M2A6R2-F1
#
_entry.id   AF-M2A6R2-F1
#
_cell.length_a   1.000
_cell.length_b   1.000
_cell.length_c   1.000
_cell.angle_alpha   90.00
_cell.angle_beta   90.00
_cell.angle_gamma   90.00
#
_symmetry.space_group_name_H-M   'P 1'
#
loop_
_entity.id
_entity.type
_entity.pdbx_description
1 polymer ?
#
loop_
_entity_poly.entity_id
_entity_poly.type
_entity_poly.pdbx_seq_one_letter_code
_entity_poly.pdbx_strand_id
1 'polypeptide(L)'
;MADLLVRYELAATFYIPRKSQMETIPEEKIRELSQRFEIGAHTIDHLVLTSLPDVEAERQIHDSGVWIADVTGQACRMFCPPLGKFQREHVNAIARHGFTGYRTVELLQCDPPKRRVRGDYIRGDKGWELSSMTTSVQAHPHPRSAYLRDAMKRAAWGPFQRAWKFAGKTNWVEMAEVMLEEAVQTGGVFHLWGHSWEIEANDQWQNLETTFEMLADAIRSGRAVTATNGEICSLENPASLF
;
A
#
# COMPACT_ATOMS: atom_id res chain seq x y z
N MET A 1 -3.03 10.69 13.26
CA MET A 1 -3.28 9.82 12.08
C MET A 1 -4.59 9.05 12.20
N ALA A 2 -4.70 8.02 13.07
CA ALA A 2 -5.91 7.21 13.18
C ALA A 2 -7.19 8.04 13.44
N ASP A 3 -7.12 9.04 14.32
CA ASP A 3 -8.27 9.92 14.60
C ASP A 3 -8.71 10.74 13.38
N LEU A 4 -7.77 11.14 12.51
CA LEU A 4 -8.09 11.83 11.26
C LEU A 4 -8.81 10.87 10.30
N LEU A 5 -8.30 9.65 10.13
CA LEU A 5 -8.98 8.64 9.30
C LEU A 5 -10.41 8.37 9.78
N VAL A 6 -10.63 8.28 11.10
CA VAL A 6 -11.98 8.14 11.68
C VAL A 6 -12.85 9.37 11.36
N ARG A 7 -12.32 10.59 11.56
CA ARG A 7 -13.05 11.84 11.29
C ARG A 7 -13.56 11.94 9.85
N TYR A 8 -12.76 11.46 8.90
CA TYR A 8 -13.08 11.51 7.47
C TYR A 8 -13.69 10.20 6.94
N GLU A 9 -13.97 9.23 7.83
CA GLU A 9 -14.56 7.93 7.48
C GLU A 9 -13.77 7.17 6.39
N LEU A 10 -12.44 7.25 6.43
CA LEU A 10 -11.56 6.62 5.45
C LEU A 10 -11.08 5.25 5.93
N ALA A 11 -11.24 4.24 5.09
CA ALA A 11 -10.62 2.94 5.32
C ALA A 11 -9.09 3.03 5.16
N ALA A 12 -8.36 2.25 5.95
CA ALA A 12 -6.91 2.24 5.92
C ALA A 12 -6.32 0.87 6.31
N THR A 13 -5.10 0.63 5.84
CA THR A 13 -4.28 -0.52 6.22
C THR A 13 -2.97 -0.04 6.84
N PHE A 14 -2.70 -0.44 8.07
CA PHE A 14 -1.44 -0.15 8.77
C PHE A 14 -0.48 -1.32 8.63
N TYR A 15 0.66 -1.11 7.98
CA TYR A 15 1.73 -2.12 7.88
C TYR A 15 2.69 -1.97 9.05
N ILE A 16 2.72 -2.96 9.94
CA ILE A 16 3.44 -2.85 11.21
C ILE A 16 4.48 -3.98 11.32
N PRO A 17 5.77 -3.66 11.54
CA PRO A 17 6.75 -4.66 11.93
C PRO A 17 6.70 -4.89 13.44
N ARG A 18 7.09 -6.08 13.91
CA ARG A 18 7.14 -6.36 15.35
C ARG A 18 8.22 -5.56 16.07
N LYS A 19 9.37 -5.41 15.41
CA LYS A 19 10.52 -4.64 15.87
C LYS A 19 11.01 -3.77 14.74
N SER A 20 11.46 -2.58 15.09
CA SER A 20 12.09 -1.64 14.18
C SER A 20 13.24 -0.96 14.90
N GLN A 21 14.11 -0.30 14.13
CA GLN A 21 15.14 0.59 14.68
C GLN A 21 14.52 1.84 15.32
N MET A 22 13.30 2.19 14.91
CA MET A 22 12.49 3.24 15.52
C MET A 22 11.46 2.64 16.49
N GLU A 23 10.86 3.49 17.32
CA GLU A 23 9.78 3.09 18.22
C GLU A 23 8.63 2.44 17.42
N THR A 24 8.16 1.29 17.91
CA THR A 24 7.06 0.54 17.31
C THR A 24 5.81 0.66 18.17
N ILE A 25 4.65 0.50 17.54
CA ILE A 25 3.36 0.59 18.22
C ILE A 25 3.23 -0.62 19.17
N PRO A 26 2.92 -0.44 20.46
CA PRO A 26 2.69 -1.54 21.39
C PRO A 26 1.53 -2.45 20.95
N GLU A 27 1.60 -3.74 21.26
CA GLU A 27 0.60 -4.73 20.84
C GLU A 27 -0.83 -4.39 21.31
N GLU A 28 -0.99 -3.77 22.48
CA GLU A 28 -2.29 -3.27 22.95
C GLU A 28 -2.90 -2.26 21.99
N LYS A 29 -2.08 -1.31 21.49
CA LYS A 29 -2.53 -0.31 20.54
C LYS A 29 -2.75 -0.90 19.14
N ILE A 30 -1.98 -1.91 18.74
CA ILE A 30 -2.24 -2.67 17.51
C ILE A 30 -3.62 -3.34 17.58
N ARG A 31 -3.96 -3.96 18.72
CA ARG A 31 -5.27 -4.59 18.97
C ARG A 31 -6.42 -3.58 18.94
N GLU A 32 -6.19 -2.38 19.45
CA GLU A 32 -7.17 -1.29 19.37
C GLU A 32 -7.38 -0.82 17.92
N LEU A 33 -6.28 -0.61 17.17
CA LEU A 33 -6.34 -0.20 15.76
C LEU A 33 -7.06 -1.25 14.91
N SER A 34 -6.85 -2.55 15.18
CA SER A 34 -7.47 -3.64 14.43
C SER A 34 -9.00 -3.73 14.60
N GLN A 35 -9.58 -3.00 15.56
CA GLN A 35 -11.04 -2.91 15.69
C GLN A 35 -11.66 -2.04 14.59
N ARG A 36 -10.88 -1.20 13.90
CA ARG A 36 -11.38 -0.24 12.90
C ARG A 36 -10.62 -0.25 11.58
N PHE A 37 -9.36 -0.66 11.59
CA PHE A 37 -8.47 -0.62 10.44
C PHE A 37 -7.86 -2.00 10.17
N GLU A 38 -7.50 -2.25 8.92
CA GLU A 38 -6.75 -3.46 8.59
C GLU A 38 -5.32 -3.34 9.11
N ILE A 39 -4.79 -4.43 9.69
CA ILE A 39 -3.38 -4.53 10.06
C ILE A 39 -2.68 -5.49 9.10
N GLY A 40 -1.71 -4.97 8.37
CA GLY A 40 -0.84 -5.71 7.46
C GLY A 40 0.53 -5.99 8.06
N ALA A 41 1.18 -7.05 7.59
CA ALA A 41 2.50 -7.44 8.03
C ALA A 41 3.62 -6.66 7.32
N HIS A 42 4.70 -6.37 8.05
CA HIS A 42 5.86 -5.63 7.54
C HIS A 42 7.21 -6.24 7.98
N THR A 43 7.31 -7.58 7.99
CA THR A 43 8.40 -8.38 8.60
C THR A 43 8.46 -8.33 10.13
N ILE A 44 9.22 -9.23 10.76
CA ILE A 44 9.40 -9.21 12.21
C ILE A 44 10.36 -8.08 12.62
N ASP A 45 11.52 -7.99 11.98
CA ASP A 45 12.62 -7.11 12.43
C ASP A 45 12.83 -5.89 11.50
N HIS A 46 11.86 -5.58 10.64
CA HIS A 46 11.95 -4.51 9.64
C HIS A 46 13.18 -4.64 8.71
N LEU A 47 13.52 -5.88 8.34
CA LEU A 47 14.70 -6.20 7.54
C LEU A 47 14.42 -6.18 6.04
N VAL A 48 15.41 -5.75 5.26
CA VAL A 48 15.33 -5.77 3.80
C VAL A 48 15.46 -7.21 3.31
N LEU A 49 14.38 -7.78 2.75
CA LEU A 49 14.34 -9.19 2.37
C LEU A 49 15.48 -9.59 1.43
N THR A 50 15.82 -8.73 0.47
CA THR A 50 16.87 -9.00 -0.53
C THR A 50 18.30 -9.01 0.02
N SER A 51 18.50 -8.65 1.29
CA SER A 51 19.80 -8.76 1.95
C SER A 51 19.91 -9.97 2.88
N LEU A 52 18.88 -10.82 2.92
CA LEU A 52 18.82 -11.98 3.81
C LEU A 52 18.98 -13.29 3.02
N PRO A 53 19.46 -14.37 3.66
CA PRO A 53 19.28 -15.72 3.13
C PRO A 53 17.80 -16.07 2.97
N ASP A 54 17.44 -16.84 1.93
CA ASP A 54 16.05 -17.18 1.59
C ASP A 54 15.24 -17.73 2.78
N VAL A 55 15.85 -18.62 3.59
CA VAL A 55 15.21 -19.21 4.77
C VAL A 55 14.84 -18.14 5.81
N GLU A 56 15.71 -17.16 6.00
CA GLU A 56 15.43 -16.07 6.95
C GLU A 56 14.43 -15.07 6.37
N ALA A 57 14.52 -14.74 5.08
CA ALA A 57 13.52 -13.91 4.41
C ALA A 57 12.11 -14.55 4.49
N GLU A 58 12.01 -15.86 4.29
CA GLU A 58 10.76 -16.59 4.43
C GLU A 58 10.25 -16.59 5.87
N ARG A 59 11.12 -16.84 6.85
CA ARG A 59 10.77 -16.75 8.28
C ARG A 59 10.23 -15.36 8.64
N GLN A 60 10.89 -14.29 8.18
CA GLN A 60 10.46 -12.91 8.40
C GLN A 60 9.07 -12.62 7.84
N ILE A 61 8.73 -13.19 6.67
CA ILE A 61 7.42 -13.07 6.04
C ILE A 61 6.37 -13.85 6.86
N HIS A 62 6.60 -15.15 7.05
CA HIS A 62 5.68 -16.05 7.75
C HIS A 62 5.37 -15.58 9.16
N ASP A 63 6.41 -15.42 9.99
CA ASP A 63 6.25 -15.12 11.41
C ASP A 63 5.56 -13.77 11.61
N SER A 64 5.76 -12.81 10.69
CA SER A 64 5.10 -11.51 10.78
C SER A 64 3.59 -11.60 10.56
N GLY A 65 3.12 -12.47 9.66
CA GLY A 65 1.70 -12.75 9.49
C GLY A 65 1.09 -13.45 10.70
N VAL A 66 1.79 -14.46 11.24
CA VAL A 66 1.37 -15.18 12.45
C VAL A 66 1.27 -14.24 13.64
N TRP A 67 2.29 -13.42 13.87
CA TRP A 67 2.31 -12.47 14.98
C TRP A 67 1.16 -11.44 14.90
N ILE A 68 0.88 -10.88 13.71
CA ILE A 68 -0.27 -9.99 13.54
C ILE A 68 -1.58 -10.72 13.85
N ALA A 69 -1.73 -11.97 13.41
CA ALA A 69 -2.93 -12.75 13.68
C ALA A 69 -3.11 -13.03 15.19
N ASP A 70 -2.03 -13.37 15.89
CA ASP A 70 -2.05 -13.60 17.33
C ASP A 70 -2.40 -12.33 18.12
N VAL A 71 -1.83 -11.18 17.74
CA VAL A 71 -2.07 -9.89 18.40
C VAL A 71 -3.49 -9.37 18.13
N THR A 72 -3.99 -9.49 16.91
CA THR A 72 -5.27 -8.88 16.51
C THR A 72 -6.46 -9.82 16.65
N GLY A 73 -6.24 -11.14 16.67
CA GLY A 73 -7.29 -12.15 16.55
C GLY A 73 -7.91 -12.25 15.15
N GLN A 74 -7.30 -11.61 14.14
CA GLN A 74 -7.79 -11.53 12.76
C GLN A 74 -6.72 -12.05 11.80
N ALA A 75 -7.13 -12.69 10.69
CA ALA A 75 -6.16 -13.15 9.69
C ALA A 75 -5.42 -11.96 9.05
N CYS A 76 -4.08 -12.03 8.98
CA CYS A 76 -3.28 -11.03 8.28
C CYS A 76 -3.32 -11.28 6.77
N ARG A 77 -4.01 -10.42 6.01
CA ARG A 77 -4.23 -10.60 4.57
C ARG A 77 -3.17 -9.95 3.69
N MET A 78 -2.55 -8.88 4.20
CA MET A 78 -1.69 -8.02 3.39
C MET A 78 -0.26 -7.99 3.91
N PHE A 79 0.69 -8.04 2.98
CA PHE A 79 2.11 -7.88 3.28
C PHE A 79 2.68 -6.63 2.59
N CYS A 80 3.64 -5.99 3.24
CA CYS A 80 4.38 -4.88 2.68
C CYS A 80 5.88 -5.20 2.78
N PRO A 81 6.63 -5.36 1.67
CA PRO A 81 8.08 -5.55 1.75
C PRO A 81 8.78 -4.27 2.23
N PRO A 82 9.65 -4.33 3.26
CA PRO A 82 10.45 -3.19 3.69
C PRO A 82 11.23 -2.54 2.53
N LEU A 83 11.15 -1.21 2.46
CA LEU A 83 11.72 -0.38 1.38
C LEU A 83 11.26 -0.74 -0.04
N GLY A 84 10.21 -1.55 -0.19
CA GLY A 84 9.74 -2.05 -1.48
C GLY A 84 10.73 -2.96 -2.21
N LYS A 85 11.72 -3.52 -1.50
CA LYS A 85 12.74 -4.40 -2.08
C LYS A 85 12.36 -5.86 -1.89
N PHE A 86 12.11 -6.55 -2.99
CA PHE A 86 11.76 -7.97 -2.99
C PHE A 86 12.21 -8.64 -4.30
N GLN A 87 12.24 -9.97 -4.28
CA GLN A 87 12.50 -10.83 -5.43
C GLN A 87 11.34 -11.83 -5.60
N ARG A 88 11.37 -12.60 -6.69
CA ARG A 88 10.31 -13.55 -7.03
C ARG A 88 10.10 -14.60 -5.92
N GLU A 89 11.17 -15.00 -5.26
CA GLU A 89 11.19 -16.00 -4.19
C GLU A 89 10.42 -15.49 -2.97
N HIS A 90 10.53 -14.19 -2.66
CA HIS A 90 9.74 -13.54 -1.62
C HIS A 90 8.25 -13.45 -1.98
N VAL A 91 7.93 -13.16 -3.25
CA VAL A 91 6.53 -13.17 -3.73
C VAL A 91 5.93 -14.57 -3.59
N ASN A 92 6.69 -15.61 -3.92
CA ASN A 92 6.27 -17.00 -3.71
C ASN A 92 6.09 -17.32 -2.22
N ALA A 93 6.94 -16.82 -1.34
CA ALA A 93 6.81 -17.00 0.10
C ALA A 93 5.54 -16.31 0.64
N ILE A 94 5.27 -15.07 0.24
CA ILE A 94 4.04 -14.34 0.57
C ILE A 94 2.81 -15.15 0.15
N ALA A 95 2.79 -15.67 -1.09
CA ALA A 95 1.67 -16.48 -1.56
C ALA A 95 1.52 -17.80 -0.76
N ARG A 96 2.62 -18.52 -0.51
CA ARG A 96 2.62 -19.79 0.22
C ARG A 96 2.11 -19.67 1.65
N HIS A 97 2.34 -18.52 2.29
CA HIS A 97 1.93 -18.24 3.66
C HIS A 97 0.54 -17.60 3.77
N GLY A 98 -0.26 -17.67 2.70
CA GLY A 98 -1.70 -17.38 2.76
C GLY A 98 -2.09 -15.91 2.68
N PHE A 99 -1.15 -15.01 2.37
CA PHE A 99 -1.48 -13.61 2.12
C PHE A 99 -2.30 -13.46 0.84
N THR A 100 -3.29 -12.56 0.85
CA THR A 100 -4.12 -12.23 -0.32
C THR A 100 -3.41 -11.28 -1.27
N GLY A 101 -2.57 -10.40 -0.74
CA GLY A 101 -1.85 -9.44 -1.56
C GLY A 101 -0.64 -8.83 -0.88
N TYR A 102 0.14 -8.12 -1.69
CA TYR A 102 1.22 -7.29 -1.20
C TYR A 102 1.24 -5.92 -1.86
N ARG A 103 1.64 -4.92 -1.08
CA ARG A 103 1.75 -3.52 -1.53
C ARG A 103 3.20 -3.17 -1.83
N THR A 104 3.45 -2.68 -3.04
CA THR A 104 4.75 -2.19 -3.52
C THR A 104 4.95 -0.70 -3.18
N VAL A 105 6.11 -0.14 -3.54
CA VAL A 105 6.40 1.31 -3.45
C VAL A 105 6.35 1.98 -4.83
N GLU A 106 5.83 1.30 -5.85
CA GLU A 106 5.73 1.88 -7.18
C GLU A 106 4.68 2.99 -7.16
N LEU A 107 5.13 4.25 -7.30
CA LEU A 107 4.30 5.45 -7.28
C LEU A 107 3.63 5.73 -8.63
N LEU A 108 2.76 6.73 -8.70
CA LEU A 108 2.17 7.26 -9.94
C LEU A 108 1.40 6.20 -10.75
N GLN A 109 0.65 5.33 -10.07
CA GLN A 109 -0.26 4.37 -10.68
C GLN A 109 -1.67 4.51 -10.11
N CYS A 110 -2.67 4.26 -10.95
CA CYS A 110 -4.08 4.12 -10.57
C CYS A 110 -4.68 2.79 -11.05
N ASP A 111 -3.86 1.87 -11.56
CA ASP A 111 -4.35 0.58 -12.03
C ASP A 111 -4.82 -0.29 -10.85
N PRO A 112 -5.92 -1.05 -11.00
CA PRO A 112 -6.28 -2.14 -10.11
C PRO A 112 -5.11 -3.06 -9.74
N PRO A 113 -5.12 -3.71 -8.56
CA PRO A 113 -4.12 -4.71 -8.21
C PRO A 113 -4.00 -5.79 -9.28
N LYS A 114 -2.77 -6.09 -9.69
CA LYS A 114 -2.51 -7.14 -10.67
C LYS A 114 -2.56 -8.48 -9.96
N ARG A 115 -3.58 -9.28 -10.28
CA ARG A 115 -3.75 -10.63 -9.74
C ARG A 115 -2.83 -11.60 -10.48
N ARG A 116 -1.99 -12.31 -9.73
CA ARG A 116 -1.15 -13.40 -10.25
C ARG A 116 -1.74 -14.72 -9.78
N VAL A 117 -2.11 -15.56 -10.73
CA VAL A 117 -2.43 -16.95 -10.49
C VAL A 117 -1.26 -17.77 -11.01
N ARG A 118 -0.48 -18.39 -10.11
CA ARG A 118 0.60 -19.28 -10.53
C ARG A 118 0.22 -20.71 -10.20
N GLY A 119 -0.06 -21.51 -11.22
CA GLY A 119 -0.10 -22.97 -11.12
C GLY A 119 1.28 -23.54 -11.39
N ASP A 120 1.98 -24.03 -10.36
CA ASP A 120 3.07 -24.97 -10.61
C ASP A 120 2.41 -26.33 -10.87
N TYR A 121 2.22 -26.67 -12.15
CA TYR A 121 1.69 -27.97 -12.62
C TYR A 121 2.68 -29.14 -12.38
N ILE A 122 3.49 -29.07 -11.32
CA ILE A 122 4.37 -30.16 -10.91
C ILE A 122 3.89 -30.60 -9.52
N ARG A 123 3.02 -31.62 -9.52
CA ARG A 123 2.44 -32.33 -8.38
C ARG A 123 1.39 -31.59 -7.54
N GLY A 124 0.14 -31.61 -7.99
CA GLY A 124 -1.03 -31.56 -7.11
C GLY A 124 -1.31 -30.23 -6.37
N ASP A 125 -0.42 -29.25 -6.43
CA ASP A 125 -0.67 -27.92 -5.88
C ASP A 125 -1.64 -27.15 -6.78
N LYS A 126 -2.81 -26.84 -6.23
CA LYS A 126 -3.69 -25.82 -6.81
C LYS A 126 -2.90 -24.52 -6.74
N GLY A 127 -2.69 -23.88 -7.89
CA GLY A 127 -1.91 -22.66 -7.94
C GLY A 127 -2.33 -21.62 -6.90
N TRP A 128 -1.41 -20.76 -6.50
CA TRP A 128 -1.72 -19.69 -5.55
C TRP A 128 -2.21 -18.44 -6.27
N GLU A 129 -3.09 -17.71 -5.58
CA GLU A 129 -3.60 -16.41 -6.01
C GLU A 129 -2.98 -15.33 -5.13
N LEU A 130 -2.29 -14.37 -5.74
CA LEU A 130 -1.70 -13.25 -5.02
C LEU A 130 -1.83 -11.96 -5.83
N SER A 131 -2.38 -10.93 -5.21
CA SER A 131 -2.54 -9.61 -5.81
C SER A 131 -1.35 -8.70 -5.50
N SER A 132 -0.77 -8.07 -6.52
CA SER A 132 0.24 -7.02 -6.34
C SER A 132 -0.38 -5.63 -6.50
N MET A 133 -0.30 -4.82 -5.44
CA MET A 133 -0.84 -3.47 -5.41
C MET A 133 0.27 -2.42 -5.60
N THR A 134 0.03 -1.48 -6.50
CA THR A 134 0.88 -0.29 -6.69
C THR A 134 0.29 0.90 -5.95
N THR A 135 0.99 2.03 -5.92
CA THR A 135 0.60 3.22 -5.17
C THR A 135 0.46 4.44 -6.08
N SER A 136 -0.38 5.38 -5.69
CA SER A 136 -0.57 6.61 -6.45
C SER A 136 0.37 7.70 -5.96
N VAL A 137 0.30 8.03 -4.67
CA VAL A 137 1.00 9.17 -4.08
C VAL A 137 1.57 8.79 -2.72
N GLN A 138 2.78 9.28 -2.42
CA GLN A 138 3.33 9.28 -1.07
C GLN A 138 3.05 10.65 -0.42
N ALA A 139 2.58 10.66 0.82
CA ALA A 139 2.38 11.87 1.63
C ALA A 139 3.72 12.44 2.13
N HIS A 140 4.61 12.75 1.19
CA HIS A 140 5.97 13.21 1.46
C HIS A 140 6.35 14.32 0.45
N PRO A 141 6.99 15.41 0.90
CA PRO A 141 7.49 16.45 0.01
C PRO A 141 8.72 15.94 -0.74
N HIS A 142 8.51 15.34 -1.92
CA HIS A 142 9.63 14.96 -2.76
C HIS A 142 10.23 16.18 -3.49
N PRO A 143 11.57 16.27 -3.59
CA PRO A 143 12.19 17.27 -4.46
C PRO A 143 11.77 17.02 -5.92
N ARG A 144 11.59 18.10 -6.70
CA ARG A 144 11.12 18.03 -8.10
C ARG A 144 11.90 17.06 -8.99
N SER A 145 13.19 16.83 -8.68
CA SER A 145 14.07 15.90 -9.39
C SER A 145 13.73 14.42 -9.19
N ALA A 146 13.10 14.04 -8.06
CA ALA A 146 12.66 12.68 -7.81
C ALA A 146 11.45 12.32 -8.70
N TYR A 147 10.45 13.20 -8.77
CA TYR A 147 9.31 13.04 -9.67
C TYR A 147 9.75 13.00 -11.14
N LEU A 148 10.66 13.89 -11.55
CA LEU A 148 11.18 13.90 -12.92
C LEU A 148 11.93 12.60 -13.26
N ARG A 149 12.71 12.04 -12.33
CA ARG A 149 13.42 10.77 -12.56
C ARG A 149 12.46 9.61 -12.78
N ASP A 150 11.42 9.50 -11.95
CA ASP A 150 10.45 8.41 -12.06
C ASP A 150 9.54 8.58 -13.28
N ALA A 151 9.16 9.82 -13.61
CA ALA A 151 8.48 10.15 -14.85
C ALA A 151 9.35 9.82 -16.09
N MET A 152 10.65 10.16 -16.09
CA MET A 152 11.56 9.87 -17.22
C MET A 152 11.81 8.37 -17.40
N LYS A 153 12.00 7.60 -16.33
CA LYS A 153 12.10 6.13 -16.40
C LYS A 153 10.88 5.50 -17.10
N ARG A 154 9.71 6.14 -16.98
CA ARG A 154 8.44 5.63 -17.51
C ARG A 154 8.03 6.26 -18.85
N ALA A 155 8.46 7.48 -19.14
CA ALA A 155 8.29 8.10 -20.46
C ALA A 155 9.04 7.34 -21.56
N ALA A 156 10.09 6.59 -21.19
CA ALA A 156 10.72 5.65 -22.10
C ALA A 156 9.76 4.52 -22.54
N TRP A 157 8.74 4.19 -21.73
CA TRP A 157 7.89 2.99 -21.86
C TRP A 157 6.37 3.33 -21.93
N GLY A 158 5.98 4.61 -22.00
CA GLY A 158 4.58 5.06 -21.98
C GLY A 158 4.37 6.44 -22.61
N PRO A 159 3.11 6.82 -22.93
CA PRO A 159 2.80 7.98 -23.76
C PRO A 159 3.16 9.33 -23.11
N PHE A 160 3.74 10.23 -23.92
CA PHE A 160 4.19 11.59 -23.57
C PHE A 160 3.16 12.44 -22.81
N GLN A 161 1.87 12.13 -22.98
CA GLN A 161 0.73 12.79 -22.32
C GLN A 161 0.76 12.66 -20.80
N ARG A 162 1.20 11.50 -20.26
CA ARG A 162 1.30 11.30 -18.80
C ARG A 162 2.36 12.20 -18.18
N ALA A 163 3.52 12.34 -18.83
CA ALA A 163 4.58 13.24 -18.36
C ALA A 163 4.14 14.71 -18.36
N TRP A 164 3.29 15.12 -19.30
CA TRP A 164 2.77 16.49 -19.39
C TRP A 164 1.71 16.80 -18.33
N LYS A 165 0.85 15.82 -17.97
CA LYS A 165 -0.10 15.96 -16.84
C LYS A 165 0.59 16.24 -15.50
N PHE A 166 1.79 15.71 -15.30
CA PHE A 166 2.58 15.89 -14.07
C PHE A 166 3.54 17.09 -14.14
N ALA A 167 3.68 17.73 -15.30
CA ALA A 167 4.55 18.87 -15.48
C ALA A 167 3.97 20.10 -14.78
N GLY A 168 4.75 20.69 -13.87
CA GLY A 168 4.39 21.93 -13.18
C GLY A 168 3.70 21.77 -11.82
N LYS A 169 3.32 20.54 -11.41
CA LYS A 169 2.86 20.27 -10.04
C LYS A 169 4.03 20.29 -9.08
N THR A 170 3.88 20.99 -7.96
CA THR A 170 5.03 21.31 -7.09
C THR A 170 4.96 20.68 -5.71
N ASN A 171 3.80 20.17 -5.31
CA ASN A 171 3.61 19.47 -4.05
C ASN A 171 2.80 18.18 -4.26
N TRP A 172 2.82 17.30 -3.25
CA TRP A 172 2.18 15.99 -3.34
C TRP A 172 0.64 16.06 -3.22
N VAL A 173 0.07 17.14 -2.69
CA VAL A 173 -1.39 17.34 -2.59
C VAL A 173 -1.99 17.57 -3.98
N GLU A 174 -1.37 18.43 -4.79
CA GLU A 174 -1.76 18.62 -6.19
C GLU A 174 -1.63 17.33 -7.01
N MET A 175 -0.62 16.51 -6.67
CA MET A 175 -0.48 15.19 -7.28
C MET A 175 -1.61 14.25 -6.86
N ALA A 176 -2.01 14.29 -5.59
CA ALA A 176 -3.13 13.50 -5.08
C ALA A 176 -4.43 13.86 -5.80
N GLU A 177 -4.70 15.16 -6.01
CA GLU A 177 -5.87 15.63 -6.75
C GLU A 177 -5.90 15.08 -8.19
N VAL A 178 -4.80 15.25 -8.94
CA VAL A 178 -4.71 14.76 -10.33
C VAL A 178 -4.89 13.24 -10.41
N MET A 179 -4.25 12.51 -9.50
CA MET A 179 -4.30 11.06 -9.47
C MET A 179 -5.67 10.52 -9.04
N LEU A 180 -6.35 11.22 -8.12
CA LEU A 180 -7.72 10.91 -7.73
C LEU A 180 -8.66 11.07 -8.93
N GLU A 181 -8.59 12.19 -9.64
CA GLU A 181 -9.42 12.42 -10.82
C GLU A 181 -9.12 11.41 -11.94
N GLU A 182 -7.86 11.00 -12.13
CA GLU A 182 -7.52 9.90 -13.05
C GLU A 182 -8.16 8.58 -12.62
N ALA A 183 -8.13 8.22 -11.33
CA ALA A 183 -8.76 7.00 -10.83
C ALA A 183 -10.28 7.03 -11.02
N VAL A 184 -10.93 8.16 -10.70
CA VAL A 184 -12.38 8.35 -10.90
C VAL A 184 -12.77 8.20 -12.37
N GLN A 185 -12.01 8.80 -13.29
CA GLN A 185 -12.30 8.74 -14.74
C GLN A 185 -12.08 7.35 -15.34
N THR A 186 -11.15 6.57 -14.79
CA THR A 186 -10.77 5.26 -15.34
C THR A 186 -11.40 4.08 -14.62
N GLY A 187 -12.10 4.30 -13.51
CA GLY A 187 -12.54 3.23 -12.60
C GLY A 187 -11.37 2.52 -11.91
N GLY A 188 -10.26 3.24 -11.73
CA GLY A 188 -9.02 2.74 -11.13
C GLY A 188 -9.02 2.80 -9.60
N VAL A 189 -7.84 2.57 -9.01
CA VAL A 189 -7.60 2.63 -7.57
C VAL A 189 -6.65 3.78 -7.26
N PHE A 190 -7.14 4.79 -6.53
CA PHE A 190 -6.28 5.78 -5.90
C PHE A 190 -5.74 5.25 -4.57
N HIS A 191 -4.42 5.28 -4.39
CA HIS A 191 -3.75 4.79 -3.19
C HIS A 191 -2.76 5.82 -2.65
N LEU A 192 -3.08 6.39 -1.50
CA LEU A 192 -2.21 7.27 -0.71
C LEU A 192 -1.49 6.46 0.35
N TRP A 193 -0.17 6.63 0.47
CA TRP A 193 0.61 6.03 1.56
C TRP A 193 1.60 7.03 2.16
N GLY A 194 2.10 6.75 3.35
CA GLY A 194 3.12 7.57 4.01
C GLY A 194 3.39 7.09 5.43
N HIS A 195 4.39 7.66 6.06
CA HIS A 195 4.69 7.38 7.46
C HIS A 195 4.34 8.56 8.35
N SER A 196 3.77 8.31 9.53
CA SER A 196 3.42 9.37 10.48
C SER A 196 4.63 10.20 10.90
N TRP A 197 5.80 9.58 11.07
CA TRP A 197 7.04 10.29 11.42
C TRP A 197 7.54 11.18 10.28
N GLU A 198 7.36 10.79 9.01
CA GLU A 198 7.70 11.65 7.86
C GLU A 198 6.77 12.86 7.80
N ILE A 199 5.48 12.66 8.08
CA ILE A 199 4.47 13.73 8.09
C ILE A 199 4.77 14.74 9.20
N GLU A 200 5.08 14.24 10.41
CA GLU A 200 5.48 15.07 11.54
C GLU A 200 6.77 15.85 11.23
N ALA A 201 7.83 15.16 10.82
CA ALA A 201 9.15 15.76 10.61
C ALA A 201 9.20 16.80 9.47
N ASN A 202 8.20 16.81 8.58
CA ASN A 202 8.11 17.73 7.45
C ASN A 202 6.91 18.71 7.56
N ASP A 203 6.25 18.80 8.71
CA ASP A 203 5.09 19.68 8.94
C ASP A 203 3.95 19.48 7.91
N GLN A 204 3.65 18.23 7.55
CA GLN A 204 2.70 17.90 6.48
C GLN A 204 1.28 17.57 6.97
N TRP A 205 0.98 17.70 8.26
CA TRP A 205 -0.34 17.35 8.80
C TRP A 205 -1.49 18.12 8.16
N GLN A 206 -1.32 19.42 7.93
CA GLN A 206 -2.34 20.23 7.24
C GLN A 206 -2.59 19.72 5.82
N ASN A 207 -1.53 19.40 5.08
CA ASN A 207 -1.62 18.87 3.72
C ASN A 207 -2.30 17.49 3.67
N LEU A 208 -2.03 16.65 4.69
CA LEU A 208 -2.72 15.38 4.87
C LEU A 208 -4.21 15.56 5.13
N GLU A 209 -4.59 16.48 6.02
CA GLU A 209 -6.00 16.75 6.32
C GLU A 209 -6.73 17.30 5.09
N THR A 210 -6.13 18.25 4.36
CA THR A 210 -6.66 18.73 3.08
C THR A 210 -6.87 17.59 2.07
N THR A 211 -5.92 16.64 2.00
CA THR A 211 -6.06 15.48 1.11
C THR A 211 -7.18 14.55 1.57
N PHE A 212 -7.32 14.29 2.88
CA PHE A 212 -8.39 13.46 3.42
C PHE A 212 -9.77 14.08 3.21
N GLU A 213 -9.90 15.39 3.34
CA GLU A 213 -11.13 16.11 3.04
C GLU A 213 -11.55 15.93 1.57
N MET A 214 -10.60 16.12 0.65
CA MET A 214 -10.81 15.88 -0.78
C MET A 214 -11.26 14.44 -1.08
N LEU A 215 -10.64 13.43 -0.44
CA LEU A 215 -11.04 12.03 -0.61
C LEU A 215 -12.45 11.77 -0.07
N ALA A 216 -12.76 12.32 1.10
CA ALA A 216 -14.07 12.18 1.73
C ALA A 216 -15.17 12.86 0.89
N ASP A 217 -14.88 14.00 0.25
CA ASP A 217 -15.80 14.65 -0.68
C ASP A 217 -16.07 13.81 -1.94
N ALA A 218 -15.04 13.16 -2.49
CA ALA A 218 -15.23 12.24 -3.62
C ALA A 218 -16.11 11.04 -3.23
N ILE A 219 -15.99 10.54 -2.00
CA ILE A 219 -16.83 9.46 -1.47
C ILE A 219 -18.27 9.93 -1.23
N ARG A 220 -18.46 11.05 -0.52
CA ARG A 220 -19.79 11.61 -0.24
C ARG A 220 -20.57 12.00 -1.49
N SER A 221 -19.86 12.43 -2.53
CA SER A 221 -20.46 12.74 -3.84
C SER A 221 -20.76 11.50 -4.69
N GLY A 222 -20.44 10.30 -4.21
CA GLY A 222 -20.68 9.03 -4.91
C GLY A 222 -19.72 8.78 -6.08
N ARG A 223 -18.65 9.58 -6.23
CA ARG A 223 -17.65 9.41 -7.30
C ARG A 223 -16.60 8.35 -6.97
N ALA A 224 -16.43 8.04 -5.68
CA ALA A 224 -15.46 7.08 -5.18
C ALA A 224 -16.03 6.29 -3.99
N VAL A 225 -15.35 5.20 -3.66
CA VAL A 225 -15.59 4.39 -2.46
C VAL A 225 -14.25 4.17 -1.76
N THR A 226 -14.28 3.96 -0.44
CA THR A 226 -13.08 3.65 0.35
C THR A 226 -13.08 2.18 0.75
N ALA A 227 -11.90 1.56 0.75
CA ALA A 227 -11.70 0.18 1.13
C ALA A 227 -10.27 -0.02 1.66
N THR A 228 -10.10 -1.03 2.50
CA THR A 228 -8.80 -1.51 2.95
C THR A 228 -8.04 -2.18 1.80
N ASN A 229 -6.72 -2.27 1.92
CA ASN A 229 -5.91 -2.90 0.87
C ASN A 229 -6.29 -4.38 0.68
N GLY A 230 -6.59 -5.09 1.76
CA GLY A 230 -7.04 -6.48 1.69
C GLY A 230 -8.37 -6.66 0.99
N GLU A 231 -9.33 -5.75 1.18
CA GLU A 231 -10.59 -5.76 0.44
C GLU A 231 -10.32 -5.60 -1.06
N ILE A 232 -9.57 -4.56 -1.47
CA ILE A 232 -9.27 -4.31 -2.89
C ILE A 232 -8.50 -5.50 -3.51
N CYS A 233 -7.53 -6.07 -2.79
CA CYS A 233 -6.75 -7.23 -3.27
C CYS A 233 -7.56 -8.53 -3.35
N SER A 234 -8.66 -8.65 -2.60
CA SER A 234 -9.53 -9.83 -2.61
C SER A 234 -10.50 -9.85 -3.80
N LEU A 235 -10.82 -8.68 -4.37
CA LEU A 235 -11.80 -8.56 -5.44
C LEU A 235 -11.26 -9.04 -6.79
N GLU A 236 -12.16 -9.60 -7.59
CA GLU A 236 -11.88 -9.88 -9.00
C GLU A 236 -11.90 -8.60 -9.85
N ASN A 237 -12.76 -7.65 -9.48
CA ASN A 237 -12.88 -6.34 -10.12
C ASN A 237 -13.13 -5.26 -9.05
N PRO A 238 -12.24 -4.27 -8.86
CA PRO A 238 -12.46 -3.20 -7.88
C PRO A 238 -13.74 -2.40 -8.07
N ALA A 239 -14.30 -2.35 -9.28
CA ALA A 239 -15.58 -1.70 -9.54
C ALA A 239 -16.76 -2.34 -8.76
N SER A 240 -16.60 -3.55 -8.24
CA SER A 240 -17.62 -4.21 -7.40
C SER A 240 -17.74 -3.62 -5.98
N LEU A 241 -16.92 -2.62 -5.63
CA LEU A 241 -17.06 -1.87 -4.38
C LEU A 241 -18.12 -0.76 -4.45
N PHE A 242 -18.54 -0.37 -5.66
CA PHE A 242 -19.58 0.62 -5.90
C PHE A 242 -20.99 0.04 -5.80
#